data_AF-A0A3B7MGA1-F1
#
_entry.id   AF-A0A3B7MGA1-F1
#
_cell.length_a   1.000
_cell.length_b   1.000
_cell.length_c   1.000
_cell.angle_alpha   90.00
_cell.angle_beta   90.00
_cell.angle_gamma   90.00
#
_symmetry.space_group_name_H-M   'P 1'
#
loop_
_entity.id
_entity.type
_entity.pdbx_description
1 polymer ?
#
loop_
_entity_poly.entity_id
_entity_poly.type
_entity_poly.pdbx_seq_one_letter_code
_entity_poly.pdbx_strand_id
1 'polypeptide(L)'
;MIYYIFLQLFVKTTVLVIAASCLMGCSTSIKLAVPQTFKEQATMEHVDGARGNKMSMANFTTSRIKRGAHVSYPGWGRAYILENLVLQQIGLGMSGTTENEKARFHYELSDGKSTAEIYAHEKAVTKKTEYSVLNNNSFFGSFEKLEQYNYIFSAMIYGGTKPTSKVWELMMTNIYDRKAENDKNIFAYIKAGDNGLATNGSDTIYIKPLSIKKTEMANGKTGTLPFKLLSGYELSTSGGVIAIVDLIDRNVWFYNELDAEEKFNVSAIATAILARRVHNEQW
;
A
#
# COMPACT_ATOMS: atom_id res chain seq x y z
N MET A 1 -17.53 -45.27 36.18
CA MET A 1 -16.31 -45.51 35.37
C MET A 1 -16.26 -44.67 34.08
N ILE A 2 -17.38 -44.48 33.37
CA ILE A 2 -17.42 -43.71 32.10
C ILE A 2 -17.14 -42.19 32.28
N TYR A 3 -17.59 -41.60 33.39
CA TYR A 3 -17.36 -40.17 33.69
C TYR A 3 -15.88 -39.79 33.86
N TYR A 4 -15.06 -40.71 34.40
CA TYR A 4 -13.64 -40.47 34.65
C TYR A 4 -12.82 -40.48 33.35
N ILE A 5 -13.28 -41.22 32.33
CA ILE A 5 -12.64 -41.31 31.02
C ILE A 5 -12.92 -40.05 30.20
N PHE A 6 -14.15 -39.50 30.26
CA PHE A 6 -14.50 -38.26 29.58
C PHE A 6 -13.77 -37.04 30.16
N LEU A 7 -13.61 -36.97 31.48
CA LEU A 7 -12.88 -35.87 32.13
C LEU A 7 -11.37 -35.90 31.80
N GLN A 8 -10.76 -37.09 31.76
CA GLN A 8 -9.37 -37.28 31.36
C GLN A 8 -9.12 -36.92 29.88
N LEU A 9 -10.07 -37.25 28.98
CA LEU A 9 -9.97 -36.83 27.58
C LEU A 9 -10.09 -35.30 27.46
N PHE A 10 -11.08 -34.68 28.11
CA PHE A 10 -11.33 -33.24 27.99
C PHE A 10 -10.17 -32.39 28.53
N VAL A 11 -9.53 -32.81 29.63
CA VAL A 11 -8.35 -32.11 30.18
C VAL A 11 -7.13 -32.25 29.27
N LYS A 12 -6.91 -33.42 28.65
CA LYS A 12 -5.80 -33.61 27.71
C LYS A 12 -5.96 -32.81 26.42
N THR A 13 -7.18 -32.71 25.88
CA THR A 13 -7.42 -31.93 24.64
C THR A 13 -7.32 -30.44 24.89
N THR A 14 -7.80 -29.95 26.04
CA THR A 14 -7.74 -28.52 26.39
C THR A 14 -6.29 -28.04 26.63
N VAL A 15 -5.46 -28.85 27.28
CA VAL A 15 -4.02 -28.54 27.46
C VAL A 15 -3.27 -28.50 26.13
N LEU A 16 -3.65 -29.34 25.16
CA LEU A 16 -3.01 -29.40 23.84
C LEU A 16 -3.40 -28.20 22.95
N VAL A 17 -4.63 -27.70 23.07
CA VAL A 17 -5.12 -26.50 22.36
C VAL A 17 -4.53 -25.21 22.96
N ILE A 18 -4.33 -25.15 24.28
CA ILE A 18 -3.67 -24.01 24.95
C ILE A 18 -2.15 -24.00 24.66
N ALA A 19 -1.49 -25.17 24.64
CA ALA A 19 -0.08 -25.25 24.26
C ALA A 19 0.17 -24.91 22.77
N ALA A 20 -0.77 -25.25 21.87
CA ALA A 20 -0.68 -24.89 20.46
C ALA A 20 -0.90 -23.39 20.21
N SER A 21 -1.71 -22.71 21.03
CA SER A 21 -1.94 -21.26 20.93
C SER A 21 -0.79 -20.44 21.54
N CYS A 22 -0.03 -20.99 22.50
CA CYS A 22 1.18 -20.35 23.02
C CYS A 22 2.41 -20.44 22.09
N LEU A 23 2.42 -21.35 21.11
CA LEU A 23 3.53 -21.47 20.14
C LEU A 23 3.37 -20.59 18.88
N MET A 24 2.23 -19.93 18.70
CA MET A 24 2.01 -18.98 17.60
C MET A 24 2.34 -17.52 17.98
N GLY A 25 2.89 -17.28 19.16
CA GLY A 25 3.28 -15.96 19.68
C GLY A 25 4.66 -15.46 19.24
N CYS A 26 5.34 -16.12 18.31
CA CYS A 26 6.53 -15.54 17.68
C CYS A 26 6.08 -14.65 16.52
N SER A 27 5.99 -13.34 16.80
CA SER A 27 5.87 -12.29 15.79
C SER A 27 7.00 -12.43 14.77
N THR A 28 6.73 -13.10 13.66
CA THR A 28 7.60 -13.03 12.48
C THR A 28 7.46 -11.62 11.92
N SER A 29 8.26 -10.67 12.43
CA SER A 29 8.36 -9.36 11.79
C SER A 29 9.04 -9.58 10.44
N ILE A 30 8.26 -9.41 9.39
CA ILE A 30 8.76 -9.39 8.02
C ILE A 30 9.50 -8.06 7.87
N LYS A 31 10.77 -8.09 7.49
CA LYS A 31 11.54 -6.88 7.19
C LYS A 31 11.79 -6.73 5.70
N LEU A 32 11.91 -5.48 5.24
CA LEU A 32 12.36 -5.18 3.87
C LEU A 32 13.82 -5.60 3.70
N ALA A 33 14.07 -6.48 2.73
CA ALA A 33 15.43 -6.88 2.36
C ALA A 33 16.08 -5.80 1.47
N VAL A 34 16.72 -4.82 2.11
CA VAL A 34 17.54 -3.80 1.41
C VAL A 34 18.90 -4.40 1.05
N PRO A 35 19.41 -4.25 -0.19
CA PRO A 35 20.73 -4.74 -0.58
C PRO A 35 21.84 -4.23 0.35
N GLN A 36 22.76 -5.10 0.74
CA GLN A 36 23.82 -4.77 1.69
C GLN A 36 24.70 -3.61 1.21
N THR A 37 24.99 -3.55 -0.09
CA THR A 37 25.75 -2.45 -0.72
C THR A 37 25.07 -1.10 -0.56
N PHE A 38 23.74 -1.06 -0.56
CA PHE A 38 22.99 0.17 -0.32
C PHE A 38 22.97 0.53 1.18
N LYS A 39 22.83 -0.46 2.07
CA LYS A 39 22.87 -0.24 3.53
C LYS A 39 24.19 0.39 3.99
N GLU A 40 25.31 0.08 3.33
CA GLU A 40 26.63 0.65 3.65
C GLU A 40 26.75 2.12 3.22
N GLN A 41 25.95 2.56 2.24
CA GLN A 41 25.98 3.91 1.68
C GLN A 41 24.75 4.76 2.06
N ALA A 42 23.88 4.22 2.92
CA ALA A 42 22.63 4.87 3.30
C ALA A 42 22.43 4.88 4.82
N THR A 43 21.79 5.94 5.30
CA THR A 43 21.37 6.09 6.68
C THR A 43 19.89 5.76 6.79
N MET A 44 19.54 4.83 7.68
CA MET A 44 18.15 4.48 7.99
C MET A 44 17.58 5.44 9.02
N GLU A 45 16.42 6.02 8.73
CA GLU A 45 15.67 6.87 9.64
C GLU A 45 14.27 6.29 9.83
N HIS A 46 13.87 6.03 11.07
CA HIS A 46 12.52 5.53 11.36
C HIS A 46 11.50 6.66 11.33
N VAL A 47 10.30 6.39 10.79
CA VAL A 47 9.19 7.34 10.76
C VAL A 47 8.17 7.00 11.83
N ASP A 48 8.25 7.73 12.93
CA ASP A 48 7.24 7.69 13.98
C ASP A 48 5.92 8.26 13.46
N GLY A 49 4.81 7.62 13.81
CA GLY A 49 3.48 8.15 13.49
C GLY A 49 3.09 8.10 12.01
N ALA A 50 3.74 7.28 11.16
CA ALA A 50 3.39 7.14 9.74
C ALA A 50 1.89 6.86 9.48
N ARG A 51 1.23 6.09 10.36
CA ARG A 51 -0.23 5.82 10.33
C ARG A 51 -1.07 6.79 11.16
N GLY A 52 -0.43 7.74 11.84
CA GLY A 52 -1.06 8.70 12.71
C GLY A 52 -1.52 9.96 12.00
N ASN A 53 -1.78 10.99 12.81
CA ASN A 53 -2.11 12.33 12.34
C ASN A 53 -0.89 13.27 12.37
N LYS A 54 0.30 12.76 12.68
CA LYS A 54 1.56 13.48 12.73
C LYS A 54 2.69 12.48 12.52
N MET A 55 3.69 12.86 11.73
CA MET A 55 4.90 12.08 11.51
C MET A 55 6.12 12.82 12.03
N SER A 56 7.11 12.07 12.51
CA SER A 56 8.45 12.58 12.81
C SER A 56 9.51 11.57 12.38
N MET A 57 10.61 12.09 11.84
CA MET A 57 11.72 11.30 11.34
C MET A 57 12.99 12.14 11.44
N ALA A 58 13.93 11.73 12.27
CA ALA A 58 15.13 12.51 12.59
C ALA A 58 14.80 13.97 12.93
N ASN A 59 15.29 14.92 12.13
CA ASN A 59 15.07 16.35 12.30
C ASN A 59 13.79 16.85 11.62
N PHE A 60 13.09 16.00 10.89
CA PHE A 60 11.87 16.36 10.15
C PHE A 60 10.63 16.05 10.98
N THR A 61 9.71 16.99 11.06
CA THR A 61 8.45 16.84 11.77
C THR A 61 7.32 17.40 10.94
N THR A 62 6.19 16.68 10.85
CA THR A 62 5.00 17.21 10.21
C THR A 62 4.14 17.99 11.19
N SER A 63 3.36 18.94 10.66
CA SER A 63 2.17 19.42 11.34
C SER A 63 1.10 18.32 11.38
N ARG A 64 -0.05 18.64 11.99
CA ARG A 64 -1.18 17.71 12.01
C ARG A 64 -1.68 17.48 10.59
N ILE A 65 -1.72 16.22 10.15
CA ILE A 65 -2.24 15.81 8.85
C ILE A 65 -3.74 16.07 8.83
N LYS A 66 -4.14 17.14 8.14
CA LYS A 66 -5.53 17.53 7.93
C LYS A 66 -6.09 16.68 6.80
N ARG A 67 -6.93 15.72 7.14
CA ARG A 67 -7.58 14.83 6.17
C ARG A 67 -8.95 15.40 5.80
N GLY A 68 -9.17 15.60 4.50
CA GLY A 68 -10.45 16.01 3.95
C GLY A 68 -11.45 14.85 3.92
N ALA A 69 -12.61 15.09 3.30
CA ALA A 69 -13.63 14.06 3.15
C ALA A 69 -13.07 12.83 2.42
N HIS A 70 -13.13 11.69 3.09
CA HIS A 70 -12.89 10.38 2.50
C HIS A 70 -14.24 9.86 2.01
N VAL A 71 -14.42 9.83 0.69
CA VAL A 71 -15.69 9.45 0.09
C VAL A 71 -15.46 8.14 -0.66
N SER A 72 -16.07 7.06 -0.16
CA SER A 72 -16.31 5.85 -0.94
C SER A 72 -17.78 5.82 -1.35
N TYR A 73 -18.04 5.62 -2.64
CA TYR A 73 -19.40 5.48 -3.13
C TYR A 73 -19.48 4.40 -4.23
N PRO A 74 -20.53 3.56 -4.21
CA PRO A 74 -20.83 2.71 -5.34
C PRO A 74 -21.22 3.60 -6.54
N GLY A 75 -20.49 3.48 -7.63
CA GLY A 75 -20.90 4.00 -8.94
C GLY A 75 -22.07 3.19 -9.52
N TRP A 76 -22.65 3.71 -10.59
CA TRP A 76 -23.69 3.00 -11.34
C TRP A 76 -23.13 1.71 -11.92
N GLY A 77 -23.62 0.58 -11.41
CA GLY A 77 -23.29 -0.75 -11.90
C GLY A 77 -23.81 -0.99 -13.31
N ARG A 78 -23.14 -1.85 -14.08
CA ARG A 78 -23.66 -2.30 -15.37
C ARG A 78 -24.73 -3.37 -15.14
N ALA A 79 -25.94 -3.13 -15.62
CA ALA A 79 -26.97 -4.15 -15.67
C ALA A 79 -26.71 -5.09 -16.87
N TYR A 80 -26.42 -6.36 -16.60
CA TYR A 80 -26.17 -7.39 -17.61
C TYR A 80 -27.47 -8.10 -17.99
N ILE A 81 -28.44 -7.36 -18.54
CA ILE A 81 -29.81 -7.86 -18.73
C ILE A 81 -29.85 -9.07 -19.68
N LEU A 82 -29.20 -8.97 -20.85
CA LEU A 82 -29.22 -10.04 -21.86
C LEU A 82 -28.40 -11.25 -21.41
N GLU A 83 -27.23 -11.01 -20.83
CA GLU A 83 -26.35 -12.07 -20.33
C GLU A 83 -27.01 -12.80 -19.15
N ASN A 84 -27.73 -12.08 -18.28
CA ASN A 84 -28.50 -12.68 -17.20
C ASN A 84 -29.65 -13.56 -17.71
N LEU A 85 -30.31 -13.24 -18.82
CA LEU A 85 -31.36 -14.12 -19.36
C LEU A 85 -30.84 -15.51 -19.71
N VAL A 86 -29.59 -15.59 -20.20
CA VAL A 86 -28.94 -16.88 -20.50
C VAL A 86 -28.39 -17.52 -19.23
N LEU A 87 -27.69 -16.77 -18.39
CA LEU A 87 -27.08 -17.28 -17.16
C LEU A 87 -28.12 -17.76 -16.15
N GLN A 88 -29.29 -17.12 -16.08
CA GLN A 88 -30.39 -17.55 -15.21
C GLN A 88 -30.91 -18.94 -15.56
N GLN A 89 -30.87 -19.35 -16.85
CA GLN A 89 -31.29 -20.70 -17.27
C GLN A 89 -30.42 -21.79 -16.65
N ILE A 90 -29.16 -21.48 -16.35
CA ILE A 90 -28.21 -22.39 -15.70
C ILE A 90 -27.99 -22.05 -14.21
N GLY A 91 -28.88 -21.23 -13.63
CA GLY A 91 -28.84 -20.88 -12.21
C GLY A 91 -27.73 -19.91 -11.81
N LEU A 92 -27.23 -19.09 -12.74
CA LEU A 92 -26.21 -18.07 -12.50
C LEU A 92 -26.77 -16.65 -12.69
N GLY A 93 -26.27 -15.72 -11.88
CA GLY A 93 -26.51 -14.29 -11.98
C GLY A 93 -25.20 -13.54 -12.21
N MET A 94 -25.29 -12.41 -12.88
CA MET A 94 -24.16 -11.53 -13.21
C MET A 94 -24.52 -10.09 -12.85
N SER A 95 -23.65 -9.43 -12.09
CA SER A 95 -23.80 -8.03 -11.72
C SER A 95 -22.49 -7.29 -11.95
N GLY A 96 -22.57 -6.00 -12.30
CA GLY A 96 -21.41 -5.14 -12.45
C GLY A 96 -21.37 -4.14 -11.30
N THR A 97 -20.27 -4.07 -10.58
CA THR A 97 -20.05 -3.07 -9.52
C THR A 97 -18.94 -2.12 -9.92
N THR A 98 -19.14 -0.83 -9.65
CA THR A 98 -18.08 0.17 -9.74
C THR A 98 -17.94 0.78 -8.36
N GLU A 99 -16.73 0.81 -7.82
CA GLU A 99 -16.42 1.50 -6.58
C GLU A 99 -15.53 2.69 -6.89
N ASN A 100 -15.89 3.84 -6.35
CA ASN A 100 -15.08 5.05 -6.46
C ASN A 100 -14.68 5.50 -5.06
N GLU A 101 -13.39 5.66 -4.85
CA GLU A 101 -12.83 6.12 -3.60
C GLU A 101 -11.97 7.36 -3.84
N LYS A 102 -12.19 8.40 -3.02
CA LYS A 102 -11.44 9.66 -3.09
C LYS A 102 -11.00 10.08 -1.69
N ALA A 103 -9.75 10.50 -1.59
CA ALA A 103 -9.21 11.08 -0.37
C ALA A 103 -8.38 12.33 -0.69
N ARG A 104 -8.37 13.26 0.26
CA ARG A 104 -7.53 14.46 0.24
C ARG A 104 -6.86 14.62 1.58
N PHE A 105 -5.62 15.07 1.59
CA PHE A 105 -4.97 15.46 2.83
C PHE A 105 -3.95 16.56 2.59
N HIS A 106 -3.69 17.33 3.64
CA HIS A 106 -2.73 18.41 3.63
C HIS A 106 -2.03 18.51 4.98
N TYR A 107 -0.74 18.85 4.94
CA TYR A 107 0.09 19.09 6.11
C TYR A 107 1.30 19.91 5.74
N GLU A 108 2.03 20.34 6.76
CA GLU A 108 3.33 20.99 6.62
C GLU A 108 4.42 20.03 7.08
N LEU A 109 5.57 20.01 6.42
CA LEU A 109 6.80 19.37 6.89
C LEU A 109 7.79 20.46 7.30
N SER A 110 8.43 20.32 8.45
CA SER A 110 9.46 21.24 8.92
C SER A 110 10.72 20.51 9.36
N ASP A 111 11.89 21.07 9.06
CA ASP A 111 13.19 20.69 9.63
C ASP A 111 13.68 21.67 10.71
N GLY A 112 12.81 22.59 11.15
CA GLY A 112 13.12 23.70 12.06
C GLY A 112 13.67 24.97 11.38
N LYS A 113 14.13 24.91 10.13
CA LYS A 113 14.66 26.05 9.36
C LYS A 113 13.80 26.37 8.13
N SER A 114 13.33 25.33 7.49
CA SER A 114 12.53 25.30 6.27
C SER A 114 11.20 24.63 6.57
N THR A 115 10.17 25.05 5.84
CA THR A 115 8.84 24.46 5.88
C THR A 115 8.40 24.12 4.46
N ALA A 116 7.71 23.01 4.27
CA ALA A 116 7.07 22.66 3.03
C ALA A 116 5.60 22.40 3.27
N GLU A 117 4.74 22.91 2.39
CA GLU A 117 3.32 22.59 2.40
C GLU A 117 3.04 21.46 1.40
N ILE A 118 2.43 20.39 1.88
CA ILE A 118 2.10 19.21 1.08
C ILE A 118 0.59 19.18 0.90
N TYR A 119 0.12 19.14 -0.34
CA TYR A 119 -1.29 18.93 -0.70
C TYR A 119 -1.41 17.68 -1.54
N ALA A 120 -2.13 16.68 -1.03
CA ALA A 120 -2.26 15.39 -1.69
C ALA A 120 -3.71 15.03 -2.01
N HIS A 121 -3.88 14.31 -3.11
CA HIS A 121 -5.14 13.79 -3.60
C HIS A 121 -4.96 12.35 -4.07
N GLU A 122 -5.87 11.49 -3.63
CA GLU A 122 -5.95 10.09 -4.04
C GLU A 122 -7.29 9.82 -4.69
N LYS A 123 -7.27 9.02 -5.75
CA LYS A 123 -8.47 8.52 -6.41
C LYS A 123 -8.25 7.07 -6.83
N ALA A 124 -9.15 6.19 -6.39
CA ALA A 124 -9.28 4.83 -6.90
C ALA A 124 -10.61 4.65 -7.59
N VAL A 125 -10.60 3.94 -8.73
CA VAL A 125 -11.79 3.46 -9.41
C VAL A 125 -11.61 1.98 -9.68
N THR A 126 -12.44 1.15 -9.06
CA THR A 126 -12.42 -0.30 -9.21
C THR A 126 -13.71 -0.73 -9.90
N LYS A 127 -13.60 -1.49 -11.00
CA LYS A 127 -14.75 -2.10 -11.67
C LYS A 127 -14.62 -3.62 -11.59
N LYS A 128 -15.66 -4.26 -11.09
CA LYS A 128 -15.74 -5.70 -10.96
C LYS A 128 -17.02 -6.21 -11.60
N THR A 129 -16.95 -7.45 -12.05
CA THR A 129 -18.12 -8.23 -12.44
C THR A 129 -18.24 -9.38 -11.45
N GLU A 130 -19.37 -9.47 -10.75
CA GLU A 130 -19.67 -10.56 -9.85
C GLU A 130 -20.53 -11.59 -10.56
N TYR A 131 -20.21 -12.87 -10.36
CA TYR A 131 -21.01 -14.00 -10.76
C TYR A 131 -21.52 -14.69 -9.51
N SER A 132 -22.83 -14.89 -9.39
CA SER A 132 -23.47 -15.50 -8.22
C SER A 132 -24.33 -16.68 -8.62
N VAL A 133 -24.37 -17.73 -7.79
CA VAL A 133 -25.31 -18.85 -7.96
C VAL A 133 -26.66 -18.44 -7.41
N LEU A 134 -27.69 -18.48 -8.25
CA LEU A 134 -29.07 -18.20 -7.88
C LEU A 134 -29.61 -19.36 -7.02
N ASN A 135 -30.31 -19.05 -5.93
CA ASN A 135 -30.95 -20.00 -4.98
C ASN A 135 -30.03 -20.77 -4.01
N ASN A 136 -28.76 -20.39 -3.83
CA ASN A 136 -27.93 -20.97 -2.76
C ASN A 136 -27.43 -19.88 -1.80
N ASN A 137 -27.88 -19.94 -0.54
CA ASN A 137 -27.53 -18.97 0.50
C ASN A 137 -26.12 -19.23 1.10
N SER A 138 -25.22 -19.80 0.32
CA SER A 138 -23.89 -20.21 0.76
C SER A 138 -22.88 -19.11 0.49
N PHE A 139 -22.07 -18.80 1.50
CA PHE A 139 -20.96 -17.82 1.46
C PHE A 139 -19.93 -18.09 0.35
N PHE A 140 -19.89 -19.31 -0.21
CA PHE A 140 -18.97 -19.71 -1.29
C PHE A 140 -19.60 -19.70 -2.70
N GLY A 141 -20.81 -19.16 -2.84
CA GLY A 141 -21.60 -19.21 -4.08
C GLY A 141 -21.35 -18.08 -5.09
N SER A 142 -20.42 -17.15 -4.84
CA SER A 142 -20.08 -16.09 -5.79
C SER A 142 -18.57 -15.94 -6.01
N PHE A 143 -18.20 -15.48 -7.21
CA PHE A 143 -16.83 -15.08 -7.51
C PHE A 143 -16.81 -13.72 -8.20
N GLU A 144 -15.80 -12.92 -7.87
CA GLU A 144 -15.58 -11.61 -8.46
C GLU A 144 -14.50 -11.68 -9.53
N LYS A 145 -14.76 -11.00 -10.65
CA LYS A 145 -13.81 -10.83 -11.74
C LYS A 145 -13.44 -9.36 -11.85
N LEU A 146 -12.15 -9.05 -11.68
CA LEU A 146 -11.63 -7.70 -11.88
C LEU A 146 -11.64 -7.34 -13.37
N GLU A 147 -12.32 -6.26 -13.73
CA GLU A 147 -12.41 -5.73 -15.09
C GLU A 147 -11.48 -4.53 -15.29
N GLN A 148 -11.46 -3.61 -14.33
CA GLN A 148 -10.65 -2.40 -14.40
C GLN A 148 -10.25 -1.93 -13.00
N TYR A 149 -9.02 -1.44 -12.86
CA TYR A 149 -8.55 -0.74 -11.69
C TYR A 149 -7.76 0.49 -12.14
N ASN A 150 -8.15 1.67 -11.66
CA ASN A 150 -7.40 2.90 -11.89
C ASN A 150 -7.15 3.57 -10.55
N TYR A 151 -5.90 3.53 -10.11
CA TYR A 151 -5.43 4.29 -8.96
C TYR A 151 -4.51 5.41 -9.40
N ILE A 152 -4.76 6.59 -8.84
CA ILE A 152 -3.95 7.79 -9.04
C ILE A 152 -3.73 8.43 -7.67
N PHE A 153 -2.46 8.56 -7.33
CA PHE A 153 -1.98 9.40 -6.25
C PHE A 153 -1.29 10.63 -6.84
N SER A 154 -1.58 11.80 -6.28
CA SER A 154 -0.92 13.04 -6.66
C SER A 154 -0.64 13.88 -5.44
N ALA A 155 0.51 14.53 -5.37
CA ALA A 155 0.81 15.52 -4.35
C ALA A 155 1.58 16.71 -4.93
N MET A 156 1.23 17.90 -4.46
CA MET A 156 2.00 19.13 -4.69
C MET A 156 2.74 19.47 -3.41
N ILE A 157 4.04 19.70 -3.52
CA ILE A 157 4.94 20.00 -2.42
C ILE A 157 5.54 21.38 -2.68
N TYR A 158 5.10 22.36 -1.90
CA TYR A 158 5.59 23.72 -1.96
C TYR A 158 6.67 23.89 -0.91
N GLY A 159 7.94 23.86 -1.29
CA GLY A 159 9.05 24.12 -0.36
C GLY A 159 9.13 25.61 -0.02
N GLY A 160 9.58 25.95 1.19
CA GLY A 160 10.13 27.26 1.57
C GLY A 160 9.18 28.47 1.60
N THR A 161 9.52 29.43 2.47
CA THR A 161 8.94 30.78 2.56
C THR A 161 9.50 31.78 1.54
N LYS A 162 10.44 31.34 0.69
CA LYS A 162 11.09 32.19 -0.33
C LYS A 162 10.38 32.02 -1.68
N PRO A 163 10.09 33.10 -2.42
CA PRO A 163 9.36 33.05 -3.69
C PRO A 163 10.06 32.28 -4.83
N THR A 164 11.31 31.84 -4.65
CA THR A 164 12.10 31.07 -5.63
C THR A 164 12.15 29.57 -5.33
N SER A 165 11.38 29.09 -4.35
CA SER A 165 11.39 27.69 -4.00
C SER A 165 10.73 26.83 -5.09
N LYS A 166 11.38 25.71 -5.41
CA LYS A 166 10.91 24.78 -6.42
C LYS A 166 9.66 24.05 -5.91
N VAL A 167 8.59 24.06 -6.70
CA VAL A 167 7.38 23.27 -6.44
C VAL A 167 7.60 21.87 -7.00
N TRP A 168 7.44 20.85 -6.17
CA TRP A 168 7.51 19.47 -6.62
C TRP A 168 6.11 18.90 -6.85
N GLU A 169 5.90 18.33 -8.03
CA GLU A 169 4.70 17.61 -8.42
C GLU A 169 5.00 16.11 -8.40
N LEU A 170 4.32 15.40 -7.51
CA LEU A 170 4.39 13.96 -7.32
C LEU A 170 3.16 13.32 -7.94
N MET A 171 3.36 12.28 -8.75
CA MET A 171 2.29 11.46 -9.31
C MET A 171 2.68 9.98 -9.27
N MET A 172 1.78 9.12 -8.77
CA MET A 172 1.93 7.67 -8.82
C MET A 172 0.64 7.06 -9.36
N THR A 173 0.75 6.04 -10.21
CA THR A 173 -0.39 5.39 -10.83
C THR A 173 -0.26 3.87 -10.81
N ASN A 174 -1.42 3.22 -10.69
CA ASN A 174 -1.57 1.79 -10.87
C ASN A 174 -2.85 1.55 -11.66
N ILE A 175 -2.64 1.20 -12.93
CA ILE A 175 -3.69 1.08 -13.93
C ILE A 175 -3.68 -0.35 -14.42
N TYR A 176 -4.84 -0.99 -14.36
CA TYR A 176 -5.12 -2.28 -14.93
C TYR A 176 -6.42 -2.17 -15.72
N ASP A 177 -6.35 -2.54 -17.00
CA ASP A 177 -7.52 -2.68 -17.85
C ASP A 177 -7.44 -4.05 -18.53
N ARG A 178 -8.36 -4.93 -18.14
CA ARG A 178 -8.40 -6.30 -18.63
C ARG A 178 -8.54 -6.38 -20.15
N LYS A 179 -9.32 -5.48 -20.75
CA LYS A 179 -9.57 -5.48 -22.19
C LYS A 179 -8.36 -4.97 -22.95
N ALA A 180 -7.73 -3.91 -22.44
CA ALA A 180 -6.53 -3.36 -23.05
C ALA A 180 -5.34 -4.32 -22.95
N GLU A 181 -5.18 -5.03 -21.82
CA GLU A 181 -4.12 -6.03 -21.61
C GLU A 181 -4.42 -7.41 -22.23
N ASN A 182 -5.63 -7.61 -22.76
CA ASN A 182 -6.11 -8.90 -23.28
C ASN A 182 -5.94 -10.06 -22.26
N ASP A 183 -6.19 -9.78 -20.97
CA ASP A 183 -5.98 -10.75 -19.89
C ASP A 183 -7.13 -11.75 -19.79
N LYS A 184 -6.79 -13.02 -20.05
CA LYS A 184 -7.71 -14.17 -19.99
C LYS A 184 -7.84 -14.79 -18.59
N ASN A 185 -7.01 -14.39 -17.62
CA ASN A 185 -7.00 -14.96 -16.27
C ASN A 185 -8.19 -14.50 -15.42
N ILE A 186 -9.16 -15.37 -15.18
CA ILE A 186 -10.37 -15.04 -14.39
C ILE A 186 -10.08 -14.70 -12.93
N PHE A 187 -8.90 -15.05 -12.42
CA PHE A 187 -8.42 -14.73 -11.07
C PHE A 187 -7.36 -13.62 -11.06
N ALA A 188 -7.38 -12.75 -12.09
CA ALA A 188 -6.50 -11.58 -12.12
C ALA A 188 -6.72 -10.71 -10.88
N TYR A 189 -5.63 -10.31 -10.25
CA TYR A 189 -5.59 -9.43 -9.09
C TYR A 189 -4.81 -8.16 -9.43
N ILE A 190 -5.04 -7.09 -8.68
CA ILE A 190 -4.35 -5.82 -8.85
C ILE A 190 -2.85 -6.05 -8.61
N LYS A 191 -2.00 -5.69 -9.58
CA LYS A 191 -0.55 -5.79 -9.41
C LYS A 191 -0.13 -4.90 -8.23
N ALA A 192 0.65 -5.45 -7.31
CA ALA A 192 1.11 -4.73 -6.13
C ALA A 192 2.12 -3.64 -6.53
N GLY A 193 1.99 -2.46 -5.93
CA GLY A 193 2.88 -1.33 -6.18
C GLY A 193 2.50 -0.42 -7.34
N ASP A 194 2.61 0.89 -7.09
CA ASP A 194 2.39 1.92 -8.09
C ASP A 194 3.71 2.41 -8.66
N ASN A 195 3.72 2.80 -9.94
CA ASN A 195 4.87 3.49 -10.53
C ASN A 195 4.59 4.98 -10.55
N GLY A 196 5.63 5.80 -10.36
CA GLY A 196 5.44 7.23 -10.34
C GLY A 196 6.71 8.02 -10.58
N LEU A 197 6.55 9.32 -10.49
CA LEU A 197 7.63 10.29 -10.51
C LEU A 197 7.27 11.48 -9.64
N ALA A 198 8.29 12.16 -9.14
CA ALA A 198 8.20 13.51 -8.61
C ALA A 198 9.09 14.41 -9.47
N THR A 199 8.62 15.58 -9.87
CA THR A 199 9.43 16.54 -10.65
C THR A 199 9.16 17.97 -10.23
N ASN A 200 10.17 18.82 -10.37
CA ASN A 200 10.04 20.27 -10.19
C ASN A 200 10.24 21.05 -11.51
N GLY A 201 10.20 20.35 -12.65
CA GLY A 201 10.46 20.89 -13.98
C GLY A 201 11.95 20.88 -14.40
N SER A 202 12.87 20.92 -13.43
CA SER A 202 14.32 20.76 -13.69
C SER A 202 14.86 19.38 -13.30
N ASP A 203 14.43 18.87 -12.16
CA ASP A 203 14.86 17.63 -11.56
C ASP A 203 13.70 16.63 -11.59
N THR A 204 14.03 15.34 -11.69
CA THR A 204 13.03 14.26 -11.67
C THR A 204 13.53 13.12 -10.80
N ILE A 205 12.67 12.69 -9.87
CA ILE A 205 12.85 11.52 -9.03
C ILE A 205 11.84 10.47 -9.51
N TYR A 206 12.33 9.35 -10.02
CA TYR A 206 11.53 8.20 -10.39
C TYR A 206 11.20 7.36 -9.15
N ILE A 207 9.96 6.91 -9.08
CA ILE A 207 9.40 6.16 -7.96
C ILE A 207 9.03 4.78 -8.48
N LYS A 208 9.76 3.77 -8.03
CA LYS A 208 9.57 2.38 -8.45
C LYS A 208 9.12 1.53 -7.28
N PRO A 209 8.11 0.66 -7.45
CA PRO A 209 7.69 -0.23 -6.40
C PRO A 209 8.78 -1.28 -6.14
N LEU A 210 9.13 -1.45 -4.88
CA LEU A 210 9.98 -2.53 -4.41
C LEU A 210 9.07 -3.62 -3.87
N SER A 211 9.04 -4.76 -4.55
CA SER A 211 8.33 -5.94 -4.07
C SER A 211 9.31 -6.99 -3.55
N ILE A 212 9.11 -7.44 -2.32
CA ILE A 212 9.83 -8.58 -1.79
C ILE A 212 9.10 -9.88 -2.15
N LYS A 213 9.87 -10.81 -2.69
CA LYS A 213 9.54 -12.24 -2.65
C LYS A 213 10.28 -12.93 -1.50
N LYS A 214 11.36 -12.32 -0.98
CA LYS A 214 12.17 -12.86 0.10
C LYS A 214 12.01 -12.00 1.35
N THR A 215 11.67 -12.62 2.47
CA THR A 215 11.51 -11.94 3.77
C THR A 215 12.69 -12.29 4.66
N GLU A 216 13.17 -11.34 5.43
CA GLU A 216 14.12 -11.62 6.50
C GLU A 216 13.31 -11.82 7.78
N MET A 217 13.42 -13.01 8.39
CA MET A 217 12.83 -13.29 9.70
C MET A 217 13.68 -12.64 10.80
N ALA A 218 13.09 -12.41 11.99
CA ALA A 218 13.80 -11.83 13.13
C ALA A 218 15.09 -12.58 13.57
N ASN A 219 15.29 -13.82 13.11
CA ASN A 219 16.48 -14.63 13.34
C ASN A 219 17.54 -14.51 12.22
N GLY A 220 17.39 -13.58 11.27
CA GLY A 220 18.29 -13.38 10.13
C GLY A 220 18.15 -14.43 9.02
N LYS A 221 17.24 -15.42 9.16
CA LYS A 221 16.98 -16.39 8.09
C LYS A 221 16.10 -15.78 7.02
N THR A 222 16.45 -16.03 5.77
CA THR A 222 15.66 -15.59 4.61
C THR A 222 14.57 -16.62 4.29
N GLY A 223 13.31 -16.18 4.35
CA GLY A 223 12.15 -16.91 3.85
C GLY A 223 11.77 -16.44 2.45
N THR A 224 10.98 -17.24 1.72
CA THR A 224 10.40 -16.82 0.42
C THR A 224 8.88 -16.87 0.53
N LEU A 225 8.21 -15.77 0.21
CA LEU A 225 6.76 -15.68 0.15
C LEU A 225 6.23 -16.35 -1.12
N PRO A 226 5.05 -17.01 -1.06
CA PRO A 226 4.42 -17.61 -2.23
C PRO A 226 3.90 -16.57 -3.23
N PHE A 227 3.80 -15.31 -2.82
CA PHE A 227 3.40 -14.17 -3.65
C PHE A 227 4.39 -13.00 -3.51
N LYS A 228 4.42 -12.11 -4.51
CA LYS A 228 5.16 -10.83 -4.41
C LYS A 228 4.37 -9.88 -3.53
N LEU A 229 5.02 -9.33 -2.52
CA LEU A 229 4.45 -8.35 -1.62
C LEU A 229 5.13 -7.01 -1.87
N LEU A 230 4.38 -5.94 -2.14
CA LEU A 230 4.97 -4.59 -2.13
C LEU A 230 5.54 -4.36 -0.73
N SER A 231 6.75 -3.87 -0.65
CA SER A 231 7.43 -3.63 0.62
C SER A 231 7.91 -2.19 0.76
N GLY A 232 7.95 -1.45 -0.35
CA GLY A 232 8.51 -0.12 -0.35
C GLY A 232 8.50 0.52 -1.72
N TYR A 233 9.13 1.68 -1.79
CA TYR A 233 9.42 2.38 -3.02
C TYR A 233 10.89 2.76 -3.07
N GLU A 234 11.50 2.55 -4.22
CA GLU A 234 12.81 3.09 -4.58
C GLU A 234 12.61 4.48 -5.18
N LEU A 235 13.32 5.47 -4.64
CA LEU A 235 13.42 6.81 -5.18
C LEU A 235 14.77 6.94 -5.88
N SER A 236 14.75 7.22 -7.18
CA SER A 236 15.96 7.27 -8.02
C SER A 236 15.98 8.49 -8.93
N THR A 237 17.16 9.01 -9.21
CA THR A 237 17.40 10.05 -10.24
C THR A 237 18.11 9.42 -11.43
N SER A 238 18.51 10.23 -12.41
CA SER A 238 19.39 9.79 -13.50
C SER A 238 20.75 9.26 -12.99
N GLY A 239 21.19 9.71 -11.81
CA GLY A 239 22.45 9.32 -11.20
C GLY A 239 22.41 8.03 -10.36
N GLY A 240 21.23 7.50 -10.07
CA GLY A 240 21.06 6.27 -9.28
C GLY A 240 19.99 6.37 -8.19
N VAL A 241 20.00 5.41 -7.26
CA VAL A 241 19.05 5.36 -6.14
C VAL A 241 19.48 6.34 -5.07
N ILE A 242 18.58 7.25 -4.69
CA ILE A 242 18.83 8.28 -3.69
C ILE A 242 18.14 7.97 -2.35
N ALA A 243 17.04 7.22 -2.38
CA ALA A 243 16.36 6.82 -1.16
C ALA A 243 15.48 5.57 -1.35
N ILE A 244 15.16 4.92 -0.23
CA ILE A 244 14.19 3.81 -0.18
C ILE A 244 13.17 4.11 0.92
N VAL A 245 11.88 4.10 0.56
CA VAL A 245 10.76 4.23 1.48
C VAL A 245 10.25 2.83 1.81
N ASP A 246 10.48 2.36 3.03
CA ASP A 246 10.02 1.08 3.54
C ASP A 246 8.61 1.24 4.13
N LEU A 247 7.63 0.57 3.54
CA LEU A 247 6.23 0.63 4.00
C LEU A 247 5.96 -0.35 5.15
N ILE A 248 6.81 -1.36 5.34
CA ILE A 248 6.62 -2.42 6.35
C ILE A 248 7.03 -1.90 7.72
N ASP A 249 8.32 -1.58 7.84
CA ASP A 249 8.93 -1.12 9.08
C ASP A 249 8.87 0.41 9.19
N ARG A 250 8.31 1.11 8.18
CA ARG A 250 8.11 2.57 8.18
C ARG A 250 9.43 3.32 8.33
N ASN A 251 10.44 2.87 7.59
CA ASN A 251 11.76 3.49 7.55
C ASN A 251 11.92 4.25 6.24
N VAL A 252 12.73 5.30 6.27
CA VAL A 252 13.26 5.92 5.06
C VAL A 252 14.77 5.78 5.11
N TRP A 253 15.33 5.16 4.08
CA TRP A 253 16.76 5.06 3.89
C TRP A 253 17.19 6.19 2.97
N PHE A 254 18.10 7.02 3.43
CA PHE A 254 18.68 8.12 2.66
C PHE A 254 20.08 7.77 2.22
N TYR A 255 20.40 7.99 0.95
CA TYR A 255 21.79 7.95 0.52
C TYR A 255 22.60 9.02 1.24
N ASN A 256 23.78 8.66 1.73
CA ASN A 256 24.55 9.49 2.67
C ASN A 256 25.06 10.80 2.07
N GLU A 257 25.20 10.85 0.74
CA GLU A 257 25.73 12.03 0.03
C GLU A 257 24.65 13.06 -0.33
N LEU A 258 23.39 12.82 0.04
CA LEU A 258 22.32 13.80 -0.16
C LEU A 258 22.60 15.06 0.66
N ASP A 259 22.50 16.23 0.01
CA ASP A 259 22.59 17.49 0.73
C ASP A 259 21.33 17.75 1.58
N ALA A 260 21.35 18.81 2.39
CA ALA A 260 20.23 19.12 3.29
C ALA A 260 18.92 19.45 2.54
N GLU A 261 19.01 20.10 1.38
CA GLU A 261 17.84 20.48 0.58
C GLU A 261 17.25 19.26 -0.13
N GLU A 262 18.10 18.40 -0.69
CA GLU A 262 17.73 17.13 -1.28
C GLU A 262 17.10 16.20 -0.23
N LYS A 263 17.73 16.06 0.94
CA LYS A 263 17.18 15.24 2.03
C LYS A 263 15.82 15.78 2.49
N PHE A 264 15.63 17.09 2.52
CA PHE A 264 14.33 17.71 2.84
C PHE A 264 13.26 17.42 1.77
N ASN A 265 13.58 17.58 0.48
CA ASN A 265 12.68 17.31 -0.64
C ASN A 265 12.29 15.82 -0.70
N VAL A 266 13.27 14.92 -0.54
CA VAL A 266 13.06 13.47 -0.47
C VAL A 266 12.20 13.11 0.74
N SER A 267 12.40 13.75 1.89
CA SER A 267 11.57 13.56 3.09
C SER A 267 10.12 14.01 2.87
N ALA A 268 9.90 15.11 2.15
CA ALA A 268 8.56 15.56 1.78
C ALA A 268 7.85 14.54 0.87
N ILE A 269 8.54 14.00 -0.13
CA ILE A 269 8.01 12.94 -0.99
C ILE A 269 7.74 11.66 -0.19
N ALA A 270 8.68 11.22 0.63
CA ALA A 270 8.55 9.99 1.42
C ALA A 270 7.39 10.06 2.42
N THR A 271 7.24 11.19 3.14
CA THR A 271 6.10 11.40 4.04
C THR A 271 4.78 11.45 3.28
N ALA A 272 4.74 12.03 2.07
CA ALA A 272 3.53 12.06 1.26
C ALA A 272 3.10 10.65 0.84
N ILE A 273 4.06 9.78 0.49
CA ILE A 273 3.84 8.37 0.19
C ILE A 273 3.33 7.63 1.44
N LEU A 274 3.96 7.82 2.60
CA LEU A 274 3.57 7.16 3.86
C LEU A 274 2.20 7.62 4.38
N ALA A 275 1.79 8.85 4.10
CA ALA A 275 0.52 9.42 4.55
C ALA A 275 -0.71 8.89 3.81
N ARG A 276 -0.51 8.06 2.77
CA ARG A 276 -1.56 7.53 1.89
C ARG A 276 -2.58 6.67 2.63
N ARG A 277 -3.83 6.66 2.14
CA ARG A 277 -4.94 5.93 2.79
C ARG A 277 -5.81 5.07 1.87
N VAL A 278 -6.03 5.48 0.62
CA VAL A 278 -6.98 4.77 -0.28
C VAL A 278 -6.35 3.46 -0.74
N HIS A 279 -5.14 3.55 -1.24
CA HIS A 279 -4.31 2.36 -1.47
C HIS A 279 -3.39 2.17 -0.25
N ASN A 280 -4.03 1.93 0.89
CA ASN A 280 -3.35 1.38 2.06
C ASN A 280 -3.33 -0.12 1.85
N GLU A 281 -2.25 -0.64 1.27
CA GLU A 281 -1.97 -2.07 1.34
C GLU A 281 -1.79 -2.38 2.83
N GLN A 282 -2.89 -2.74 3.52
CA GLN A 282 -2.90 -2.92 4.96
C GLN A 282 -2.18 -4.21 5.33
N TRP A 283 -1.28 -4.06 6.30
CA TRP A 283 -0.59 -5.09 7.07
C TRP A 283 -0.98 -4.84 8.51
#